data_AF-A0A949TN54-F1
#
_entry.id   AF-A0A949TN54-F1
#
_cell.length_a   1.000
_cell.length_b   1.000
_cell.length_c   1.000
_cell.angle_alpha   90.00
_cell.angle_beta   90.00
_cell.angle_gamma   90.00
#
_symmetry.space_group_name_H-M   'P 1'
#
loop_
_entity.id
_entity.type
_entity.pdbx_description
1 polymer ?
#
loop_
_entity_poly.entity_id
_entity_poly.type
_entity_poly.pdbx_seq_one_letter_code
_entity_poly.pdbx_strand_id
1 'polypeptide(L)' 'MKQYLIVSYAYLVKVGVWDLDITEGSTKKVVPESYRAAVAEYLANQEVATTVTQ' A
#
# COMPACT_ATOMS: atom_id res chain seq x y z
N MET A 1 -13.41 -9.07 0.15
CA MET A 1 -12.40 -8.16 0.75
C MET A 1 -13.03 -6.78 0.91
N LYS A 2 -12.70 -6.04 1.97
CA LYS A 2 -13.27 -4.72 2.22
C LYS A 2 -12.42 -3.64 1.52
N GLN A 3 -12.95 -3.02 0.47
CA GLN A 3 -12.21 -2.02 -0.33
C GLN A 3 -11.69 -0.84 0.50
N TYR A 4 -12.46 -0.41 1.50
CA TYR A 4 -12.04 0.68 2.38
C TYR A 4 -10.75 0.37 3.17
N LEU A 5 -10.49 -0.91 3.49
CA LEU A 5 -9.24 -1.30 4.16
C LEU A 5 -8.04 -1.20 3.22
N ILE A 6 -8.23 -1.49 1.93
CA ILE A 6 -7.17 -1.37 0.92
C ILE A 6 -6.69 0.09 0.84
N VAL A 7 -7.64 1.04 0.76
CA VAL A 7 -7.32 2.48 0.73
C VAL A 7 -6.61 2.92 2.01
N SER A 8 -7.10 2.50 3.19
CA SER A 8 -6.47 2.82 4.46
C SER A 8 -5.06 2.27 4.57
N TYR A 9 -4.84 1.00 4.23
CA TYR A 9 -3.51 0.38 4.26
C TYR A 9 -2.57 1.00 3.22
N ALA A 10 -3.05 1.26 2.00
CA ALA A 10 -2.27 1.97 0.98
C ALA A 10 -1.82 3.34 1.46
N TYR A 11 -2.72 4.10 2.10
CA TYR A 11 -2.37 5.40 2.68
C TYR A 11 -1.31 5.25 3.79
N LEU A 12 -1.49 4.31 4.72
CA LEU A 12 -0.55 4.04 5.82
C LEU A 12 0.84 3.62 5.33
N VAL A 13 0.90 2.84 4.24
CA VAL A 13 2.15 2.46 3.58
C VAL A 13 2.78 3.68 2.90
N LYS A 14 1.99 4.49 2.20
CA LYS A 14 2.45 5.70 1.52
C LYS A 14 3.02 6.75 2.48
N VAL A 15 2.42 6.91 3.66
CA VAL A 15 2.95 7.81 4.71
C VAL A 15 4.08 7.18 5.53
N GLY A 16 4.48 5.94 5.21
CA GLY A 16 5.56 5.23 5.88
C GLY A 16 5.27 4.87 7.33
N VAL A 17 4.00 4.73 7.73
CA VAL A 17 3.62 4.26 9.07
C VAL A 17 3.56 2.74 9.11
N TRP A 18 3.19 2.11 7.98
CA TRP A 18 3.18 0.66 7.79
C TRP A 18 4.08 0.28 6.63
N ASP A 19 4.56 -0.96 6.63
CA ASP A 19 5.27 -1.51 5.49
C ASP A 19 4.34 -2.44 4.69
N LEU A 20 4.47 -2.37 3.36
CA LEU A 20 3.74 -3.26 2.46
C LEU A 20 4.24 -4.70 2.59
N ASP A 21 5.55 -4.85 2.73
CA ASP A 21 6.24 -6.13 2.90
C ASP A 21 7.26 -6.05 4.05
N ILE A 22 7.80 -7.20 4.45
CA ILE A 22 8.77 -7.25 5.54
C ILE A 22 10.03 -6.55 5.06
N THR A 23 10.29 -5.37 5.61
CA THR A 23 11.49 -4.60 5.30
C THR A 23 12.54 -4.87 6.38
N GLU A 24 13.72 -5.36 5.98
CA GLU A 24 14.82 -5.62 6.91
C GLU A 24 15.19 -4.34 7.67
N GLY A 25 15.09 -4.39 9.00
CA GLY A 25 15.35 -3.25 9.89
C GLY A 25 14.13 -2.40 10.26
N SER A 26 12.94 -2.72 9.75
CA SER A 26 11.72 -1.99 10.12
C SER A 26 11.04 -2.59 11.36
N THR A 27 10.74 -1.75 12.34
CA THR A 27 9.92 -2.08 13.52
C THR A 27 8.43 -1.76 13.33
N LYS A 28 8.05 -1.38 12.11
CA LYS A 28 6.68 -0.97 11.78
C LYS A 28 5.80 -2.19 11.54
N LYS A 29 4.49 -1.95 11.59
CA LYS A 29 3.51 -2.98 11.30
C LYS A 29 3.47 -3.24 9.80
N VAL A 30 3.38 -4.52 9.43
CA VAL A 30 3.29 -4.94 8.04
C VAL A 30 1.84 -5.22 7.68
N VAL A 31 1.42 -4.83 6.48
CA VAL A 31 0.07 -5.09 5.97
C VAL A 31 -0.20 -6.60 5.94
N PRO A 32 -1.40 -7.06 6.36
CA PRO A 32 -1.75 -8.48 6.33
C PRO A 32 -1.70 -9.03 4.89
N GLU A 33 -1.25 -10.28 4.74
CA GLU A 33 -1.04 -10.91 3.44
C GLU A 33 -2.28 -10.86 2.52
N SER A 34 -3.47 -11.09 3.07
CA SER A 34 -4.74 -11.02 2.32
C SER A 34 -5.04 -9.65 1.71
N TYR A 35 -4.35 -8.59 2.16
CA TYR A 35 -4.47 -7.23 1.63
C TYR A 35 -3.21 -6.76 0.90
N ARG A 36 -2.05 -7.41 1.04
CA ARG A 36 -0.79 -6.98 0.40
C ARG A 36 -0.93 -6.86 -1.12
N ALA A 37 -1.42 -7.91 -1.77
CA ALA A 37 -1.61 -7.91 -3.22
C ALA A 37 -2.54 -6.77 -3.67
N ALA A 38 -3.70 -6.64 -3.02
CA ALA A 38 -4.67 -5.60 -3.36
C ALA A 38 -4.17 -4.17 -3.08
N VAL A 39 -3.39 -3.98 -2.02
CA VAL A 39 -2.75 -2.69 -1.69
C VAL A 39 -1.64 -2.36 -2.68
N ALA A 40 -0.82 -3.35 -3.07
CA ALA A 40 0.22 -3.19 -4.07
C ALA A 40 -0.39 -2.80 -5.43
N GLU A 41 -1.44 -3.50 -5.86
CA GLU A 41 -2.19 -3.18 -7.07
C GLU A 41 -2.81 -1.78 -7.00
N TYR A 42 -3.38 -1.41 -5.86
CA TYR A 42 -3.97 -0.08 -5.66
C TYR A 42 -2.93 1.04 -5.74
N LEU A 43 -1.77 0.86 -5.10
CA LEU A 43 -0.65 1.82 -5.16
C LEU A 43 -0.13 1.95 -6.59
N ALA A 44 0.11 0.83 -7.27
CA ALA A 44 0.56 0.83 -8.67
C ALA A 44 -0.46 1.51 -9.60
N ASN A 45 -1.75 1.30 -9.40
CA ASN A 45 -2.81 1.96 -10.18
C ASN A 45 -2.84 3.48 -9.92
N GLN A 46 -2.58 3.93 -8.69
CA GLN A 46 -2.50 5.35 -8.36
C GLN A 46 -1.27 6.06 -8.96
N GLU A 47 -0.11 5.40 -9.02
CA GLU A 47 1.09 5.98 -9.64
C GLU A 47 0.91 6.20 -11.14
N VAL A 48 0.23 5.28 -11.83
CA VAL A 48 -0.11 5.41 -13.24
C VAL A 48 -1.10 6.55 -13.51
N ALA A 49 -2.00 6.84 -12.56
CA ALA A 49 -2.93 7.98 -12.70
C ALA A 49 -2.22 9.35 -12.62
N THR A 50 -1.02 9.43 -12.03
CA THR A 50 -0.23 10.68 -11.94
C THR A 50 0.75 10.89 -13.10
N THR A 51 0.97 9.90 -13.96
CA THR A 51 1.90 9.99 -15.10
C THR A 51 1.22 10.21 -16.45
N VAL A 52 -0.12 10.23 -16.51
CA VAL A 52 -0.90 10.63 -17.70
C VAL A 52 -1.29 12.11 -17.66
N THR A 53 -0.35 13.00 -17.38
CA THR A 53 -0.42 14.42 -17.77
C THR A 53 1.00 14.99 -17.80
N GLN A 54 1.74 14.70 -18.87
CA GLN A 54 2.79 15.60 -19.37
C GLN A 54 3.05 15.32 -20.84
#